data_AF-A0A0F5N2F4-F1
#
_entry.id   AF-A0A0F5N2F4-F1
#
_cell.length_a   1.000
_cell.length_b   1.000
_cell.length_c   1.000
_cell.angle_alpha   90.00
_cell.angle_beta   90.00
_cell.angle_gamma   90.00
#
_symmetry.space_group_name_H-M   'P 1'
#
loop_
_entity.id
_entity.type
_entity.pdbx_description
1 polymer ?
#
loop_
_entity_poly.entity_id
_entity_poly.type
_entity_poly.pdbx_seq_one_letter_code
_entity_poly.pdbx_strand_id
1 'polypeptide(L)'
;MKQLLLRVPEELHRRLMARAAREGRSLNAVATEILDAAAEADSGDRRARVRAAAAASGTLRPMIARPVSAARRQRAIASTHGLGAQLDRLLADERERP
;
A
#
# COMPACT_ATOMS: atom_id res chain seq x y z
N MET A 1 13.27 10.26 -6.00
CA MET A 1 12.10 10.84 -6.68
C MET A 1 12.08 10.40 -8.13
N LYS A 2 10.89 10.20 -8.71
CA LYS A 2 10.72 9.89 -10.14
C LYS A 2 9.78 10.94 -10.74
N GLN A 3 10.00 11.33 -12.00
CA GLN A 3 9.18 12.33 -12.69
C GLN A 3 8.32 11.66 -13.77
N LEU A 4 7.05 12.06 -13.85
CA LEU A 4 6.08 11.60 -14.84
C LEU A 4 5.66 12.79 -15.72
N LEU A 5 5.78 12.62 -17.04
CA LEU A 5 5.22 13.54 -18.03
C LEU A 5 3.95 12.90 -18.59
N LEU A 6 2.80 13.56 -18.40
CA LEU A 6 1.49 13.05 -18.82
C LEU A 6 0.86 13.99 -19.85
N ARG A 7 0.38 13.42 -20.95
CA ARG A 7 -0.52 14.14 -21.87
C ARG A 7 -1.94 13.99 -21.35
N VAL A 8 -2.61 15.11 -21.08
CA VAL A 8 -3.99 15.15 -20.58
C VAL A 8 -4.87 15.99 -21.50
N PRO A 9 -6.19 15.73 -21.55
CA PRO A 9 -7.12 16.62 -22.22
C PRO A 9 -7.07 18.03 -21.60
N GLU A 10 -7.19 19.06 -22.44
CA GLU A 10 -7.14 20.48 -22.03
C GLU A 10 -8.16 20.79 -20.93
N GLU A 11 -9.35 20.20 -21.01
CA GLU A 11 -10.39 20.39 -20.00
C GLU A 11 -9.99 19.83 -18.63
N LEU A 12 -9.28 18.69 -18.59
CA LEU A 12 -8.77 18.14 -17.35
C LEU A 12 -7.70 19.05 -16.76
N HIS A 13 -6.80 19.56 -17.60
CA HIS A 13 -5.77 20.51 -17.17
C HIS A 13 -6.37 21.76 -16.53
N ARG A 14 -7.38 22.37 -17.18
CA ARG A 14 -8.08 23.55 -16.67
C ARG A 14 -8.75 23.30 -15.32
N ARG A 15 -9.42 22.16 -15.14
CA ARG A 15 -10.05 21.78 -13.86
C ARG A 15 -9.03 21.59 -12.74
N LEU A 16 -7.89 20.97 -13.03
CA LEU A 16 -6.82 20.79 -12.05
C LEU A 16 -6.16 22.13 -11.67
N MET A 17 -5.93 23.01 -12.64
CA MET A 17 -5.43 24.37 -12.39
C MET A 17 -6.38 25.19 -11.52
N ALA A 18 -7.68 25.15 -11.81
CA ALA A 18 -8.69 25.84 -11.00
C ALA A 18 -8.71 25.30 -9.56
N ARG A 19 -8.58 23.97 -9.38
CA ARG A 19 -8.48 23.35 -8.06
C ARG A 19 -7.22 23.79 -7.32
N ALA A 20 -6.07 23.79 -7.99
CA ALA A 20 -4.80 24.21 -7.42
C ALA A 20 -4.83 25.67 -6.95
N ALA A 21 -5.40 26.56 -7.77
CA ALA A 21 -5.60 27.96 -7.42
C ALA A 21 -6.53 28.14 -6.21
N ARG A 22 -7.66 27.42 -6.17
CA ARG A 22 -8.60 27.45 -5.04
C ARG A 22 -7.96 26.98 -3.73
N GLU A 23 -7.04 26.02 -3.80
CA GLU A 23 -6.38 25.44 -2.64
C GLU A 23 -5.05 26.14 -2.29
N GLY A 24 -4.60 27.12 -3.07
CA GLY A 24 -3.32 27.80 -2.87
C GLY A 24 -2.11 26.85 -3.03
N ARG A 25 -2.24 25.80 -3.84
CA ARG A 25 -1.24 24.74 -4.00
C ARG A 25 -0.71 24.70 -5.43
N SER A 26 0.46 24.11 -5.61
CA SER A 26 0.97 23.85 -6.97
C SER A 26 0.16 22.76 -7.66
N LEU A 27 0.06 22.84 -8.99
CA LEU A 27 -0.62 21.83 -9.80
C LEU A 27 -0.04 20.43 -9.56
N ASN A 28 1.29 20.31 -9.46
CA ASN A 28 1.96 19.03 -9.18
C ASN A 28 1.59 18.45 -7.82
N ALA A 29 1.42 19.28 -6.78
CA ALA A 29 1.00 18.81 -5.46
C ALA A 29 -0.41 18.21 -5.50
N VAL A 30 -1.34 18.89 -6.18
CA VAL A 30 -2.72 18.40 -6.37
C VAL A 30 -2.74 17.12 -7.21
N ALA A 31 -1.98 17.09 -8.31
CA ALA A 31 -1.91 15.91 -9.19
C ALA A 31 -1.31 14.70 -8.47
N THR A 32 -0.24 14.89 -7.69
CA THR A 32 0.40 13.82 -6.92
C THR A 32 -0.55 13.24 -5.89
N GLU A 33 -1.26 14.08 -5.13
CA GLU A 33 -2.25 13.61 -4.14
C GLU A 33 -3.37 12.78 -4.77
N ILE A 34 -3.89 13.21 -5.93
CA ILE A 34 -4.93 12.46 -6.65
C ILE A 34 -4.40 11.11 -7.12
N LEU A 35 -3.18 11.07 -7.65
CA LEU A 35 -2.54 9.82 -8.10
C LEU A 35 -2.27 8.88 -6.92
N ASP A 36 -1.81 9.40 -5.79
CA ASP A 36 -1.58 8.62 -4.57
C ASP A 36 -2.90 8.03 -4.05
N ALA A 37 -3.96 8.82 -3.97
CA ALA A 37 -5.28 8.33 -3.54
C ALA A 37 -5.82 7.23 -4.47
N ALA A 38 -5.63 7.37 -5.79
CA ALA A 38 -6.02 6.36 -6.76
C ALA A 38 -5.18 5.08 -6.62
N ALA A 39 -3.86 5.21 -6.44
CA ALA A 39 -2.96 4.09 -6.23
C ALA A 39 -3.25 3.32 -4.95
N GLU A 40 -3.56 4.02 -3.85
CA GLU A 40 -3.95 3.40 -2.58
C GLU A 40 -5.27 2.63 -2.71
N ALA A 41 -6.27 3.21 -3.36
CA ALA A 41 -7.55 2.55 -3.63
C ALA A 41 -7.37 1.27 -4.46
N ASP A 42 -6.58 1.33 -5.54
CA ASP A 42 -6.26 0.19 -6.39
C ASP A 42 -5.44 -0.87 -5.66
N SER A 43 -4.55 -0.48 -4.74
CA SER A 43 -3.75 -1.43 -3.97
C SER A 43 -4.60 -2.27 -3.02
N GLY A 44 -5.62 -1.67 -2.42
CA GLY A 44 -6.62 -2.34 -1.59
C GLY A 44 -7.43 -3.35 -2.40
N ASP A 45 -7.93 -2.93 -3.58
CA ASP A 45 -8.66 -3.79 -4.50
C ASP A 45 -7.80 -4.94 -5.03
N ARG A 46 -6.56 -4.66 -5.44
CA ARG A 46 -5.62 -5.69 -5.94
C ARG A 46 -5.31 -6.73 -4.88
N ARG A 47 -5.03 -6.32 -3.64
CA ARG A 47 -4.79 -7.27 -2.53
C ARG A 47 -6.03 -8.10 -2.23
N ALA A 48 -7.21 -7.47 -2.23
CA ALA A 48 -8.47 -8.17 -2.02
C ALA A 48 -8.74 -9.19 -3.12
N ARG A 49 -8.55 -8.82 -4.40
CA ARG A 49 -8.66 -9.70 -5.56
C ARG A 49 -7.68 -10.86 -5.54
N VAL A 50 -6.41 -10.61 -5.20
CA VAL A 50 -5.40 -11.68 -5.07
C VAL A 50 -5.80 -12.66 -3.96
N ARG A 51 -6.26 -12.16 -2.80
CA ARG A 51 -6.76 -13.04 -1.73
C ARG A 51 -8.00 -13.82 -2.14
N ALA A 52 -8.94 -13.18 -2.84
CA ALA A 52 -10.14 -13.83 -3.35
C ALA A 52 -9.79 -14.92 -4.37
N ALA A 53 -8.88 -14.65 -5.29
CA ALA A 53 -8.39 -15.63 -6.27
C ALA A 53 -7.66 -16.80 -5.59
N ALA A 54 -6.78 -16.52 -4.62
CA ALA A 54 -6.08 -17.56 -3.85
C ALA A 54 -7.03 -18.40 -2.98
N ALA A 55 -8.10 -17.80 -2.45
CA ALA A 55 -9.14 -18.52 -1.74
C ALA A 55 -9.96 -19.41 -2.69
N ALA A 56 -10.32 -18.89 -3.87
CA ALA A 56 -11.04 -19.63 -4.89
C ALA A 56 -10.22 -20.80 -5.47
N SER A 57 -8.90 -20.64 -5.60
CA SER A 57 -8.00 -21.71 -6.04
C SER A 57 -7.66 -22.73 -4.94
N GLY A 58 -8.12 -22.51 -3.71
CA GLY A 58 -7.77 -23.35 -2.56
C GLY A 58 -6.32 -23.17 -2.06
N THR A 59 -5.55 -22.26 -2.66
CA THR A 59 -4.18 -21.92 -2.25
C THR A 59 -4.17 -21.21 -0.88
N LEU A 60 -5.24 -20.51 -0.56
CA LEU A 60 -5.45 -19.83 0.72
C LEU A 60 -6.75 -20.33 1.36
N ARG A 61 -6.71 -20.66 2.66
CA ARG A 61 -7.92 -20.93 3.45
C ARG A 61 -8.06 -19.87 4.53
N PRO A 62 -9.17 -19.10 4.57
CA PRO A 62 -9.40 -18.18 5.67
C PRO A 62 -9.56 -18.97 6.97
N MET A 63 -8.73 -18.64 7.97
CA MET A 63 -8.84 -19.21 9.30
C MET A 63 -9.37 -18.14 10.25
N ILE A 64 -10.38 -18.51 11.05
CA ILE A 64 -10.82 -17.67 12.16
C ILE A 64 -9.66 -17.61 13.15
N ALA A 65 -9.10 -16.42 13.35
CA ALA A 65 -8.04 -16.23 14.31
C ALA A 65 -8.57 -16.51 15.73
N ARG A 66 -7.84 -17.34 16.48
CA ARG A 66 -8.11 -17.48 17.91
C ARG A 66 -7.80 -16.15 18.61
N PRO A 67 -8.71 -15.62 19.44
CA PRO A 67 -8.45 -14.37 20.15
C PRO A 67 -7.22 -14.53 21.06
N VAL A 68 -6.32 -13.55 20.99
CA VAL A 68 -5.09 -13.51 21.78
C VAL A 68 -5.27 -12.50 22.91
N SER A 69 -5.01 -12.91 24.16
CA SER A 69 -5.08 -11.99 25.30
C SER A 69 -4.04 -10.88 25.19
N ALA A 70 -4.35 -9.69 25.73
CA ALA A 70 -3.44 -8.54 25.71
C ALA A 70 -2.07 -8.88 26.34
N ALA A 71 -2.06 -9.60 27.46
CA ALA A 71 -0.81 -10.04 28.11
C ALA A 71 0.02 -10.98 27.22
N ARG A 72 -0.61 -11.91 26.50
CA ARG A 72 0.09 -12.79 25.56
C ARG A 72 0.65 -12.00 24.38
N ARG A 73 -0.12 -11.04 23.85
CA ARG A 73 0.34 -10.15 22.78
C ARG A 73 1.55 -9.32 23.22
N GLN A 74 1.50 -8.72 24.40
CA GLN A 74 2.60 -7.91 24.92
C GLN A 74 3.87 -8.73 25.13
N ARG A 75 3.77 -9.94 25.68
CA ARG A 75 4.92 -10.85 25.81
C ARG A 75 5.53 -11.20 24.46
N ALA A 76 4.70 -11.51 23.47
CA ALA A 76 5.18 -11.83 22.13
C ALA A 76 5.94 -10.65 21.50
N ILE A 77 5.37 -9.43 21.57
CA ILE A 77 6.02 -8.21 21.08
C ILE A 77 7.34 -7.96 21.80
N ALA A 78 7.36 -8.07 23.13
CA ALA A 78 8.57 -7.87 23.92
C ALA A 78 9.65 -8.90 23.56
N SER A 79 9.28 -10.18 23.40
CA SER A 79 10.23 -11.25 23.06
C SER A 79 10.81 -11.15 21.65
N THR A 80 10.13 -10.46 20.73
CA THR A 80 10.58 -10.30 19.34
C THR A 80 11.08 -8.89 19.03
N HIS A 81 11.11 -8.00 20.03
CA HIS A 81 11.57 -6.63 19.86
C HIS A 81 13.04 -6.61 19.40
N GLY A 82 13.32 -5.85 18.35
CA GLY A 82 14.67 -5.72 17.76
C GLY A 82 15.04 -6.79 16.74
N LEU A 83 14.25 -7.85 16.57
CA LEU A 83 14.53 -8.90 15.56
C LEU A 83 14.11 -8.50 14.13
N GLY A 84 13.35 -7.42 13.95
CA GLY A 84 12.78 -7.02 12.65
C GLY A 84 13.82 -6.91 11.53
N ALA A 85 14.88 -6.12 11.74
CA ALA A 85 15.92 -5.90 10.73
C ALA A 85 16.75 -7.16 10.40
N GLN A 86 16.80 -8.15 11.30
CA GLN A 86 17.43 -9.44 11.03
C GLN A 86 16.51 -10.32 10.17
N LEU A 87 15.22 -10.37 10.50
CA LEU A 87 14.22 -11.11 9.74
C LEU A 87 14.02 -10.53 8.33
N ASP A 88 14.01 -9.20 8.20
CA ASP A 88 13.86 -8.53 6.91
C ASP A 88 15.02 -8.88 5.96
N ARG A 89 16.25 -8.93 6.47
CA ARG A 89 17.42 -9.35 5.70
C ARG A 89 17.31 -10.81 5.26
N LEU A 90 16.98 -11.72 6.19
CA LEU A 90 16.80 -13.14 5.87
C LEU A 90 15.71 -13.36 4.80
N LEU A 91 14.61 -12.61 4.89
CA LEU A 91 13.53 -12.68 3.90
C LEU A 91 13.92 -12.09 2.54
N ALA A 92 14.77 -11.06 2.53
CA ALA A 92 15.29 -10.49 1.30
C ALA A 92 16.25 -11.48 0.61
N ASP A 93 17.19 -12.05 1.36
CA ASP A 93 18.15 -13.05 0.86
C ASP A 93 17.43 -14.26 0.23
N GLU A 94 16.34 -14.73 0.85
CA GLU A 94 15.56 -15.86 0.31
C GLU A 94 14.78 -15.50 -0.97
N ARG A 95 14.36 -14.24 -1.13
CA ARG A 95 13.69 -13.78 -2.37
C ARG A 95 14.63 -13.65 -3.56
N GLU A 96 15.93 -13.48 -3.29
CA GLU A 96 16.96 -13.34 -4.30
C GLU A 96 17.58 -14.68 -4.72
N ARG A 97 17.17 -15.79 -4.09
CA ARG A 97 17.58 -17.14 -4.49
C ARG A 97 16.86 -17.59 -5.77
N PRO A 98 17.60 -18.16 -6.75
CA PRO A 98 17.05 -18.62 -8.03
C PRO A 98 16.21 -19.90 -7.91
#